data_AF-A0A847GGM5-F1
#
_entry.id   AF-A0A847GGM5-F1
#
_cell.length_a   1.000
_cell.length_b   1.000
_cell.length_c   1.000
_cell.angle_alpha   90.00
_cell.angle_beta   90.00
_cell.angle_gamma   90.00
#
_symmetry.space_group_name_H-M   'P 1'
#
loop_
_entity.id
_entity.type
_entity.pdbx_description
1 polymer ?
#
loop_
_entity_poly.entity_id
_entity_poly.type
_entity_poly.pdbx_seq_one_letter_code
_entity_poly.pdbx_strand_id
1 'polypeptide(L)'
;TPKAQWVVRDGRPVLKIAPLADWTQDRIDGYVREHSLPKNRLYEQGYTSIGCVICTTPTLPHEDRRAGRWRWFNHLDGDKKECGIHSGGSGI
;
A
#
# COMPACT_ATOMS: atom_id res chain seq x y z
N THR A 1 -5.71 -0.72 12.99
CA THR A 1 -4.23 -0.84 12.97
C THR A 1 -3.63 0.09 14.00
N PRO A 2 -2.70 -0.36 14.85
CA PRO A 2 -1.99 0.53 15.76
C PRO A 2 -1.29 1.64 14.97
N LYS A 3 -1.54 2.90 15.30
CA LYS A 3 -0.91 4.06 14.64
C LYS A 3 0.57 4.21 15.00
N ALA A 4 1.00 3.52 16.04
CA ALA A 4 2.39 3.39 16.44
C ALA A 4 2.62 1.96 16.97
N GLN A 5 3.73 1.34 16.57
CA GLN A 5 4.13 0.01 17.05
C GLN A 5 5.65 -0.11 17.05
N TRP A 6 6.21 -0.74 18.07
CA TRP A 6 7.61 -1.15 18.07
C TRP A 6 7.76 -2.42 17.22
N VAL A 7 8.67 -2.39 16.25
CA VAL A 7 9.02 -3.53 15.41
C VAL A 7 10.52 -3.79 15.50
N VAL A 8 10.96 -5.03 15.28
CA VAL A 8 12.38 -5.35 15.15
C VAL A 8 12.74 -5.38 13.67
N ARG A 9 13.75 -4.61 13.26
CA ARG A 9 14.28 -4.59 11.90
C ARG A 9 15.79 -4.68 11.97
N ASP A 10 16.37 -5.67 11.29
CA ASP A 10 17.80 -5.95 11.28
C ASP A 10 18.41 -6.05 12.69
N GLY A 11 17.68 -6.70 13.61
CA GLY A 11 18.06 -6.88 15.01
C GLY A 11 17.92 -5.63 15.90
N ARG A 12 17.33 -4.53 15.40
CA ARG A 12 17.17 -3.28 16.15
C ARG A 12 15.70 -2.91 16.35
N PRO A 13 15.31 -2.35 17.52
CA PRO A 13 13.97 -1.82 17.72
C PRO A 13 13.77 -0.54 16.90
N VAL A 14 12.68 -0.48 16.15
CA VAL A 14 12.26 0.67 15.34
C VAL A 14 10.80 1.00 15.67
N LEU A 15 10.51 2.28 15.92
CA LEU A 15 9.14 2.75 16.10
C LEU A 15 8.51 2.98 14.71
N LYS A 16 7.56 2.14 14.31
CA LYS A 16 6.77 2.30 13.08
C LYS A 16 5.53 3.13 13.39
N ILE A 17 5.41 4.31 12.77
CA ILE A 17 4.27 5.23 12.92
C ILE A 17 3.51 5.32 11.59
N ALA A 18 2.18 5.26 11.64
CA ALA A 18 1.29 5.37 10.49
C ALA A 18 0.37 6.60 10.64
N PRO A 19 0.87 7.83 10.36
CA PRO A 19 0.13 9.08 10.63
C PRO A 19 -1.12 9.23 9.74
N LEU A 20 -1.14 8.57 8.59
CA LEU A 20 -2.25 8.60 7.64
C LEU A 20 -3.19 7.39 7.79
N ALA A 21 -3.08 6.59 8.87
CA ALA A 21 -3.84 5.35 9.02
C ALA A 21 -5.37 5.54 8.99
N ASP A 22 -5.87 6.70 9.42
CA ASP A 22 -7.30 7.02 9.43
C ASP A 22 -7.73 7.86 8.22
N TRP A 23 -6.80 8.20 7.32
CA TRP A 23 -7.15 9.00 6.15
C TRP A 23 -7.93 8.13 5.17
N THR A 24 -9.11 8.59 4.79
CA THR A 24 -9.85 8.03 3.67
C THR A 24 -9.17 8.41 2.36
N GLN A 25 -9.47 7.69 1.28
CA GLN A 25 -8.95 8.05 -0.03
C GLN A 25 -9.40 9.45 -0.47
N ASP A 26 -10.66 9.83 -0.22
CA ASP A 26 -11.15 11.15 -0.57
C ASP A 26 -10.36 12.25 0.13
N ARG A 27 -9.93 12.01 1.38
CA ARG A 27 -9.06 12.91 2.12
C ARG A 27 -7.66 13.00 1.49
N ILE A 28 -7.08 11.87 1.10
CA ILE A 28 -5.79 11.84 0.39
C ILE A 28 -5.90 12.62 -0.93
N ASP A 29 -6.92 12.34 -1.73
CA ASP A 29 -7.13 12.96 -3.04
C ASP A 29 -7.41 14.47 -2.91
N GLY A 30 -8.17 14.87 -1.89
CA GLY A 30 -8.39 16.27 -1.55
C GLY A 30 -7.09 17.00 -1.21
N TYR A 31 -6.28 16.41 -0.33
CA TYR A 31 -5.00 16.99 0.08
C TYR A 31 -4.01 17.10 -1.10
N VAL A 32 -3.93 16.09 -1.95
CA VAL A 32 -3.10 16.11 -3.16
C VAL A 32 -3.51 17.25 -4.10
N ARG A 33 -4.82 17.49 -4.29
CA ARG A 33 -5.33 18.60 -5.10
C ARG A 33 -5.05 19.96 -4.47
N GLU A 34 -5.40 20.14 -3.20
CA GLU A 34 -5.24 21.38 -2.45
C GLU A 34 -3.78 21.87 -2.47
N HIS A 35 -2.83 20.95 -2.32
CA HIS A 35 -1.41 21.26 -2.29
C HIS A 35 -0.70 21.08 -3.63
N SER A 36 -1.43 20.83 -4.72
CA SER A 36 -0.88 20.64 -6.06
C SER A 36 0.27 19.62 -6.12
N LEU A 37 0.14 18.51 -5.38
CA LEU A 37 1.19 17.51 -5.30
C LEU A 37 1.27 16.69 -6.60
N PRO A 38 2.49 16.39 -7.08
CA PRO A 38 2.64 15.55 -8.28
C PRO A 38 2.16 14.14 -8.00
N LYS A 39 1.43 13.57 -8.96
CA LYS A 39 0.99 12.16 -8.94
C LYS A 39 1.84 11.32 -9.88
N ASN A 40 1.99 10.04 -9.56
CA ASN A 40 2.58 9.08 -10.47
C ASN A 40 1.67 8.93 -11.71
N ARG A 41 2.24 9.04 -12.93
CA ARG A 41 1.50 8.92 -14.19
C ARG A 41 0.78 7.58 -14.36
N LEU A 42 1.23 6.52 -13.68
CA LEU A 42 0.56 5.21 -13.71
C LEU A 42 -0.86 5.26 -13.15
N TYR A 43 -1.20 6.23 -12.29
CA TYR A 43 -2.59 6.40 -11.84
C TYR A 43 -3.55 6.70 -13.01
N GLU A 44 -3.08 7.40 -14.05
CA GLU A 44 -3.86 7.68 -15.27
C GLU A 44 -4.03 6.44 -16.16
N GLN A 45 -3.20 5.42 -15.94
CA GLN A 45 -3.22 4.14 -16.66
C GLN A 45 -4.00 3.06 -15.88
N GLY A 46 -4.74 3.44 -14.83
CA GLY A 46 -5.57 2.53 -14.05
C GLY A 46 -4.85 1.81 -12.90
N TYR A 47 -3.61 2.18 -12.56
CA TYR A 47 -2.93 1.64 -11.38
C TYR A 47 -3.41 2.36 -10.12
N THR A 48 -4.12 1.66 -9.23
CA THR A 48 -4.64 2.22 -7.98
C THR A 48 -3.75 1.95 -6.76
N SER A 49 -2.83 0.98 -6.86
CA SER A 49 -1.76 0.71 -5.89
C SER A 49 -0.51 0.26 -6.62
N ILE A 50 0.62 0.93 -6.39
CA ILE A 50 1.87 0.74 -7.16
C ILE A 50 2.93 0.06 -6.29
N GLY A 51 3.59 -0.97 -6.82
CA GLY A 51 4.74 -1.65 -6.22
C GLY A 51 5.80 -1.99 -7.27
N CYS A 52 6.45 -3.15 -7.14
CA CYS A 52 7.43 -3.64 -8.12
C CYS A 52 6.76 -3.96 -9.47
N VAL A 53 7.52 -3.83 -10.56
CA VAL A 53 7.03 -4.00 -11.94
C VAL A 53 6.38 -5.36 -12.22
N ILE A 54 6.93 -6.44 -11.67
CA ILE A 54 6.39 -7.81 -11.85
C ILE A 54 5.23 -8.15 -10.90
N CYS A 55 5.00 -7.34 -9.86
CA CYS A 55 4.01 -7.64 -8.80
C CYS A 55 2.81 -6.68 -8.81
N THR A 56 2.67 -5.85 -9.85
CA THR A 56 1.68 -4.78 -9.94
C THR A 56 1.01 -4.76 -11.30
N THR A 57 -0.31 -4.71 -11.33
CA THR A 57 -1.11 -4.49 -12.54
C THR A 57 -2.11 -3.36 -12.33
N PRO A 58 -2.70 -2.79 -13.40
CA PRO A 58 -3.89 -1.95 -13.29
C PRO A 58 -5.05 -2.69 -12.59
N THR A 59 -6.01 -1.92 -12.08
CA THR A 59 -7.27 -2.43 -11.50
C THR A 59 -8.47 -1.99 -12.33
N LEU A 60 -9.51 -2.80 -12.32
CA LEU A 60 -10.82 -2.44 -12.88
C LEU A 60 -11.63 -1.60 -11.86
N PRO A 61 -12.64 -0.82 -12.30
CA PRO A 61 -13.40 0.07 -11.41
C PRO A 61 -14.10 -0.60 -10.21
N HIS A 62 -14.42 -1.89 -10.33
CA HIS A 62 -15.10 -2.65 -9.29
C HIS A 62 -14.15 -3.45 -8.39
N GLU A 63 -12.85 -3.47 -8.71
CA GLU A 63 -11.86 -4.20 -7.93
C GLU A 63 -11.41 -3.38 -6.70
N ASP A 64 -11.00 -4.07 -5.65
CA ASP A 64 -10.31 -3.43 -4.53
C ASP A 64 -9.07 -2.65 -5.02
N ARG A 65 -8.77 -1.51 -4.41
CA ARG A 65 -7.63 -0.65 -4.81
C ARG A 65 -6.27 -1.35 -4.74
N ARG A 66 -6.13 -2.40 -3.92
CA ARG A 66 -4.92 -3.21 -3.83
C ARG A 66 -5.02 -4.53 -4.61
N ALA A 67 -6.10 -4.80 -5.33
CA ALA A 67 -6.29 -6.04 -6.10
C ALA A 67 -5.24 -6.25 -7.20
N GLY A 68 -4.63 -5.17 -7.70
CA GLY A 68 -3.53 -5.22 -8.66
C GLY A 68 -2.18 -5.62 -8.05
N ARG A 69 -2.05 -5.62 -6.71
CA ARG A 69 -0.85 -6.06 -6.00
C ARG A 69 -0.91 -7.56 -5.77
N TRP A 70 0.12 -8.28 -6.26
CA TRP A 70 0.18 -9.75 -6.20
C TRP A 70 -1.10 -10.40 -6.76
N ARG A 71 -1.57 -9.93 -7.92
CA ARG A 71 -2.87 -10.31 -8.53
C ARG A 71 -3.10 -11.82 -8.57
N TRP A 72 -2.06 -12.58 -8.94
CA TRP A 72 -2.10 -14.04 -9.04
C TRP A 72 -2.33 -14.75 -7.69
N PHE A 73 -2.07 -14.05 -6.59
CA PHE A 73 -2.27 -14.51 -5.22
C PHE A 73 -3.54 -13.91 -4.58
N ASN A 74 -4.47 -13.35 -5.35
CA ASN A 74 -5.73 -12.82 -4.83
C ASN A 74 -6.61 -13.88 -4.14
N HIS A 75 -6.33 -15.17 -4.34
CA HIS A 75 -6.97 -16.28 -3.64
C HIS A 75 -6.41 -16.52 -2.22
N LEU A 76 -5.31 -15.86 -1.83
CA LEU A 76 -4.76 -15.91 -0.49
C LEU A 76 -5.36 -14.80 0.37
N ASP A 77 -5.66 -15.09 1.64
CA ASP A 77 -6.30 -14.12 2.54
C ASP A 77 -5.31 -13.15 3.21
N GLY A 78 -5.76 -11.91 3.41
CA GLY A 78 -5.27 -10.98 4.44
C GLY A 78 -3.76 -10.75 4.46
N ASP A 79 -3.17 -10.93 5.65
CA ASP A 79 -1.75 -10.65 5.96
C ASP A 79 -0.77 -11.49 5.12
N LYS A 80 -1.24 -12.59 4.53
CA LYS A 80 -0.43 -13.40 3.61
C LYS A 80 -0.12 -12.66 2.31
N LYS A 81 -0.81 -11.56 2.03
CA LYS A 81 -0.55 -10.68 0.87
C LYS A 81 0.16 -9.38 1.27
N GLU A 82 0.72 -9.30 2.46
CA GLU A 82 1.47 -8.11 2.87
C GLU A 82 2.94 -8.24 2.48
N CYS A 83 3.54 -7.13 2.05
CA CYS A 83 4.93 -7.10 1.64
C CYS A 83 5.88 -7.35 2.81
N GLY A 84 7.01 -8.01 2.55
CA GLY A 84 8.07 -8.24 3.55
C GLY A 84 8.56 -6.97 4.26
N ILE A 85 8.41 -5.78 3.67
CA ILE A 85 8.74 -4.50 4.32
C ILE A 85 7.91 -4.21 5.58
N HIS A 86 6.73 -4.84 5.70
CA HIS A 86 5.83 -4.66 6.83
C HIS A 86 5.91 -5.79 7.85
N SER A 87 6.39 -6.97 7.42
CA SER A 87 6.41 -8.21 8.21
C SER A 87 7.82 -8.72 8.54
N GLY A 88 8.84 -7.85 8.51
CA GLY A 88 10.21 -8.25 8.86
C GLY A 88 10.82 -9.27 7.89
N GLY A 89 10.45 -9.19 6.60
CA GLY A 89 10.97 -10.07 5.54
C GLY A 89 10.16 -11.34 5.27
N SER A 90 9.13 -11.65 6.07
CA SER A 90 8.31 -12.86 5.91
C SER A 90 7.07 -12.71 5.01
N GLY A 91 6.87 -11.52 4.43
CA GLY A 91 5.78 -11.25 3.49
C GLY A 91 6.06 -11.73 2.06
N ILE A 92 5.11 -11.51 1.14
CA ILE A 92 5.30 -11.78 -0.31
C ILE A 92 6.16 -10.69 -0.97
#